data_AF-A0AAD5SPV1-F1
#
_entry.id   AF-A0AAD5SPV1-F1
#
_cell.length_a   1.000
_cell.length_b   1.000
_cell.length_c   1.000
_cell.angle_alpha   90.00
_cell.angle_beta   90.00
_cell.angle_gamma   90.00
#
_symmetry.space_group_name_H-M   'P 1'
#
loop_
_entity.id
_entity.type
_entity.pdbx_description
1 polymer ?
#
loop_
_entity_poly.entity_id
_entity_poly.type
_entity_poly.pdbx_seq_one_letter_code
_entity_poly.pdbx_strand_id
1 'polypeptide(L)'
;MAALWLRSVFHDAGTYDSTTTPTTGGLDASLALAAEYDDPANDGLAAGLATRFMPVANNISKADFIALGGVVAVAHCGGPQAAYAAGRADASVPNDLARLPSNTALPESDVKAAFARMGLDAVDMLVLITGSHSLGGAHAAISPNLTSLAFDPFDDTPGVFDNHIFQRVLTGKCVVPIDCKLAEDPELLPYIQT
;
A
#
# COMPACT_ATOMS: atom_id res chain seq x y z
N MET A 1 2.16 11.47 8.18
CA MET A 1 2.27 11.54 6.71
C MET A 1 3.09 10.40 6.10
N ALA A 2 4.07 9.81 6.80
CA ALA A 2 4.85 8.67 6.30
C ALA A 2 3.97 7.53 5.75
N ALA A 3 2.92 7.14 6.49
CA ALA A 3 1.95 6.13 6.05
C ALA A 3 1.29 6.45 4.69
N LEU A 4 1.03 7.73 4.39
CA LEU A 4 0.43 8.12 3.11
C LEU A 4 1.38 7.87 1.93
N TRP A 5 2.68 8.16 2.11
CA TRP A 5 3.69 7.84 1.10
C TRP A 5 3.80 6.35 0.87
N LEU A 6 3.78 5.55 1.93
CA LEU A 6 3.81 4.09 1.82
C LEU A 6 2.57 3.55 1.08
N ARG A 7 1.36 4.05 1.42
CA ARG A 7 0.13 3.72 0.68
C ARG A 7 0.22 4.13 -0.80
N SER A 8 0.79 5.30 -1.09
CA SER A 8 0.93 5.79 -2.48
C SER A 8 1.79 4.85 -3.32
N VAL A 9 2.90 4.37 -2.76
CA VAL A 9 3.78 3.41 -3.42
C VAL A 9 3.03 2.12 -3.73
N PHE A 10 2.27 1.59 -2.76
CA PHE A 10 1.49 0.38 -2.96
C PHE A 10 0.39 0.54 -4.02
N HIS A 11 -0.35 1.64 -3.99
CA HIS A 11 -1.45 1.89 -4.92
C HIS A 11 -0.98 2.11 -6.36
N ASP A 12 0.20 2.72 -6.57
CA ASP A 12 0.79 2.86 -7.90
C ASP A 12 1.37 1.50 -8.35
N ALA A 13 2.27 0.92 -7.53
CA ALA A 13 2.97 -0.33 -7.86
C ALA A 13 2.06 -1.57 -7.97
N GLY A 14 0.97 -1.62 -7.23
CA GLY A 14 0.07 -2.77 -7.13
C GLY A 14 -0.71 -3.07 -8.42
N THR A 15 -0.66 -2.17 -9.40
CA THR A 15 -1.25 -2.38 -10.72
C THR A 15 -0.39 -3.25 -11.64
N TYR A 16 0.85 -3.58 -11.21
CA TYR A 16 1.79 -4.40 -11.97
C TYR A 16 1.20 -5.78 -12.32
N ASP A 17 1.45 -6.20 -13.55
CA ASP A 17 1.02 -7.48 -14.08
C ASP A 17 2.16 -8.18 -14.83
N SER A 18 2.76 -9.17 -14.15
CA SER A 18 3.85 -9.98 -14.68
C SER A 18 3.41 -10.99 -15.75
N THR A 19 2.10 -11.16 -15.97
CA THR A 19 1.54 -12.13 -16.92
C THR A 19 1.38 -11.55 -18.33
N THR A 20 1.47 -10.23 -18.46
CA THR A 20 1.37 -9.52 -19.75
C THR A 20 2.70 -9.47 -20.51
N THR A 21 2.67 -9.34 -21.83
CA THR A 21 3.87 -9.19 -22.67
C THR A 21 3.67 -8.07 -23.70
N PRO A 22 4.33 -6.90 -23.56
CA PRO A 22 5.21 -6.51 -22.44
C PRO A 22 4.44 -6.44 -21.12
N THR A 23 5.15 -6.50 -19.98
CA THR A 23 4.56 -6.30 -18.66
C THR A 23 3.93 -4.91 -18.56
N THR A 24 2.84 -4.77 -17.80
CA THR A 24 2.07 -3.53 -17.68
C THR A 24 1.87 -3.12 -16.23
N GLY A 25 1.58 -1.84 -15.98
CA GLY A 25 1.42 -1.27 -14.65
C GLY A 25 2.71 -1.19 -13.84
N GLY A 26 2.56 -0.92 -12.55
CA GLY A 26 3.66 -0.79 -11.61
C GLY A 26 3.90 0.64 -11.17
N LEU A 27 5.07 0.87 -10.57
CA LEU A 27 5.44 2.16 -10.00
C LEU A 27 5.88 3.12 -11.11
N ASP A 28 4.91 3.68 -11.83
CA ASP A 28 5.08 4.51 -13.01
C ASP A 28 4.37 5.87 -12.89
N ALA A 29 3.86 6.22 -11.70
CA ALA A 29 3.11 7.43 -11.41
C ALA A 29 1.83 7.62 -12.24
N SER A 30 1.22 6.53 -12.71
CA SER A 30 -0.14 6.57 -13.26
C SER A 30 -1.15 7.14 -12.26
N LEU A 31 -0.88 7.01 -10.94
CA LEU A 31 -1.63 7.65 -9.86
C LEU A 31 -1.76 9.19 -9.99
N ALA A 32 -0.84 9.84 -10.72
CA ALA A 32 -0.89 11.28 -10.97
C ALA A 32 -1.81 11.67 -12.15
N LEU A 33 -2.33 10.69 -12.90
CA LEU A 33 -3.27 10.90 -13.99
C LEU A 33 -4.69 11.00 -13.44
N ALA A 34 -5.48 11.96 -13.94
CA ALA A 34 -6.81 12.29 -13.41
C ALA A 34 -7.73 11.07 -13.25
N ALA A 35 -7.67 10.12 -14.19
CA ALA A 35 -8.50 8.92 -14.16
C ALA A 35 -8.23 8.00 -12.96
N GLU A 36 -7.00 7.98 -12.43
CA GLU A 36 -6.68 7.24 -11.20
C GLU A 36 -6.73 8.12 -9.97
N TYR A 37 -6.32 9.37 -10.12
CA TYR A 37 -6.29 10.34 -9.04
C TYR A 37 -7.69 10.56 -8.44
N ASP A 38 -8.74 10.59 -9.27
CA ASP A 38 -10.13 10.76 -8.84
C ASP A 38 -10.88 9.42 -8.60
N ASP A 39 -10.19 8.28 -8.70
CA ASP A 39 -10.82 6.97 -8.49
C ASP A 39 -11.06 6.68 -6.99
N PRO A 40 -12.22 6.12 -6.60
CA PRO A 40 -12.53 5.79 -5.22
C PRO A 40 -11.51 4.89 -4.50
N ALA A 41 -10.81 4.00 -5.24
CA ALA A 41 -9.74 3.19 -4.66
C ALA A 41 -8.59 4.04 -4.10
N ASN A 42 -8.40 5.24 -4.66
CA ASN A 42 -7.35 6.18 -4.31
C ASN A 42 -7.85 7.34 -3.43
N ASP A 43 -9.08 7.28 -2.93
CA ASP A 43 -9.64 8.31 -2.05
C ASP A 43 -8.68 8.63 -0.89
N GLY A 44 -8.47 9.92 -0.65
CA GLY A 44 -7.55 10.45 0.35
C GLY A 44 -6.08 10.55 -0.09
N LEU A 45 -5.63 9.80 -1.11
CA LEU A 45 -4.29 9.99 -1.70
C LEU A 45 -4.22 11.33 -2.42
N ALA A 46 -5.23 11.61 -3.24
CA ALA A 46 -5.38 12.83 -4.00
C ALA A 46 -5.21 14.10 -3.14
N ALA A 47 -6.07 14.27 -2.15
CA ALA A 47 -6.05 15.44 -1.26
C ALA A 47 -4.75 15.57 -0.46
N GLY A 48 -4.15 14.45 -0.05
CA GLY A 48 -2.93 14.46 0.76
C GLY A 48 -1.63 14.65 -0.03
N LEU A 49 -1.64 14.35 -1.33
CA LEU A 49 -0.45 14.34 -2.18
C LEU A 49 -0.44 15.37 -3.31
N ALA A 50 -1.59 15.87 -3.77
CA ALA A 50 -1.67 16.80 -4.91
C ALA A 50 -0.83 18.07 -4.74
N THR A 51 -0.80 18.62 -3.52
CA THR A 51 0.03 19.79 -3.20
C THR A 51 1.53 19.49 -3.18
N ARG A 52 1.91 18.20 -3.21
CA ARG A 52 3.29 17.71 -3.08
C ARG A 52 3.85 17.04 -4.33
N PHE A 53 3.00 16.48 -5.20
CA PHE A 53 3.39 15.98 -6.53
C PHE A 53 3.53 17.07 -7.58
N MET A 54 2.75 18.15 -7.49
CA MET A 54 2.76 19.19 -8.51
C MET A 54 4.04 20.05 -8.59
N PRO A 55 4.80 20.32 -7.51
CA PRO A 55 6.04 21.10 -7.61
C PRO A 55 7.31 20.27 -7.85
N VAL A 56 7.20 18.97 -8.20
CA VAL A 56 8.38 18.11 -8.39
C VAL A 56 9.27 18.70 -9.48
N ALA A 57 10.56 18.88 -9.14
CA ALA A 57 11.56 19.49 -10.00
C ALA A 57 11.67 18.80 -11.36
N ASN A 58 11.96 19.55 -12.43
CA ASN A 58 12.05 19.07 -13.82
C ASN A 58 13.07 17.94 -14.09
N ASN A 59 13.82 17.48 -13.08
CA ASN A 59 14.93 16.52 -13.21
C ASN A 59 14.67 15.16 -12.55
N ILE A 60 13.48 14.91 -11.99
CA ILE A 60 13.08 13.61 -11.44
C ILE A 60 11.68 13.26 -11.95
N SER A 61 11.47 12.01 -12.32
CA SER A 61 10.12 11.52 -12.67
C SER A 61 9.23 11.50 -11.43
N LYS A 62 7.92 11.61 -11.62
CA LYS A 62 6.96 11.45 -10.52
C LYS A 62 7.04 10.04 -9.95
N ALA A 63 7.27 9.05 -10.80
CA ALA A 63 7.44 7.66 -10.39
C ALA A 63 8.61 7.48 -9.41
N ASP A 64 9.77 8.06 -9.72
CA ASP A 64 10.93 8.03 -8.82
C ASP A 64 10.71 8.87 -7.56
N PHE A 65 9.90 9.93 -7.63
CA PHE A 65 9.53 10.71 -6.45
C PHE A 65 8.62 9.93 -5.49
N ILE A 66 7.63 9.18 -6.00
CA ILE A 66 6.81 8.25 -5.20
C ILE A 66 7.70 7.19 -4.54
N ALA A 67 8.56 6.55 -5.34
CA ALA A 67 9.48 5.52 -4.86
C ALA A 67 10.37 6.03 -3.71
N LEU A 68 11.01 7.20 -3.91
CA LEU A 68 11.87 7.81 -2.91
C LEU A 68 11.08 8.22 -1.66
N GLY A 69 9.86 8.75 -1.82
CA GLY A 69 8.96 9.09 -0.72
C GLY A 69 8.65 7.88 0.17
N GLY A 70 8.39 6.71 -0.42
CA GLY A 70 8.21 5.45 0.30
C GLY A 70 9.43 5.01 1.08
N VAL A 71 10.59 4.96 0.42
CA VAL A 71 11.87 4.56 1.05
C VAL A 71 12.20 5.46 2.24
N VAL A 72 12.06 6.77 2.07
CA VAL A 72 12.30 7.75 3.14
C VAL A 72 11.26 7.62 4.25
N ALA A 73 9.99 7.39 3.92
CA ALA A 73 8.93 7.23 4.91
C ALA A 73 9.17 6.03 5.84
N VAL A 74 9.50 4.87 5.28
CA VAL A 74 9.81 3.66 6.06
C VAL A 74 11.04 3.88 6.94
N ALA A 75 12.14 4.37 6.36
CA ALA A 75 13.37 4.61 7.12
C ALA A 75 13.19 5.66 8.23
N HIS A 76 12.43 6.73 7.97
CA HIS A 76 12.16 7.78 8.95
C HIS A 76 11.33 7.28 10.14
N CYS A 77 10.46 6.30 9.93
CA CYS A 77 9.66 5.68 10.97
C CYS A 77 10.39 4.55 11.72
N GLY A 78 11.70 4.33 11.45
CA GLY A 78 12.50 3.31 12.12
C GLY A 78 12.48 1.94 11.44
N GLY A 79 11.88 1.83 10.26
CA GLY A 79 11.86 0.62 9.45
C GLY A 79 13.18 0.36 8.71
N PRO A 80 13.23 -0.72 7.91
CA PRO A 80 14.43 -1.08 7.17
C PRO A 80 14.78 -0.04 6.09
N GLN A 81 16.07 0.11 5.81
CA GLN A 81 16.53 0.93 4.70
C GLN A 81 16.43 0.14 3.38
N ALA A 82 15.34 0.37 2.64
CA ALA A 82 15.15 -0.22 1.32
C ALA A 82 16.15 0.35 0.30
N ALA A 83 16.61 -0.50 -0.62
CA ALA A 83 17.43 -0.07 -1.74
C ALA A 83 16.61 0.82 -2.68
N TYR A 84 17.23 1.89 -3.19
CA TYR A 84 16.63 2.80 -4.16
C TYR A 84 17.47 2.83 -5.44
N ALA A 85 16.80 2.65 -6.57
CA ALA A 85 17.35 2.85 -7.90
C ALA A 85 16.44 3.84 -8.65
N ALA A 86 17.03 4.87 -9.24
CA ALA A 86 16.32 5.83 -10.09
C ALA A 86 16.24 5.34 -11.55
N GLY A 87 15.45 6.03 -12.36
CA GLY A 87 15.29 5.77 -13.79
C GLY A 87 13.87 5.34 -14.19
N ARG A 88 12.88 5.44 -13.30
CA ARG A 88 11.48 5.14 -13.66
C ARG A 88 10.95 6.19 -14.63
N ALA A 89 10.19 5.74 -15.61
CA ALA A 89 9.47 6.63 -16.52
C ALA A 89 8.06 6.89 -15.99
N ASP A 90 7.57 8.10 -16.20
CA ASP A 90 6.18 8.44 -15.89
C ASP A 90 5.24 7.84 -16.96
N ALA A 91 4.15 7.23 -16.52
CA ALA A 91 3.09 6.73 -17.38
C ALA A 91 2.37 7.89 -18.08
N SER A 92 1.98 7.66 -19.33
CA SER A 92 1.16 8.58 -20.12
C SER A 92 -0.30 8.17 -20.21
N VAL A 93 -0.62 6.96 -19.73
CA VAL A 93 -1.97 6.38 -19.72
C VAL A 93 -2.26 5.78 -18.35
N PRO A 94 -3.51 5.81 -17.88
CA PRO A 94 -3.91 5.15 -16.65
C PRO A 94 -3.71 3.64 -16.71
N ASN A 95 -3.35 3.06 -15.56
CA ASN A 95 -3.34 1.65 -15.26
C ASN A 95 -4.73 1.15 -14.85
N ASP A 96 -4.90 -0.18 -14.89
CA ASP A 96 -6.15 -0.84 -14.52
C ASP A 96 -6.25 -0.98 -13.00
N LEU A 97 -7.01 -0.10 -12.36
CA LEU A 97 -7.19 -0.08 -10.91
C LEU A 97 -7.98 -1.28 -10.36
N ALA A 98 -8.70 -2.03 -11.21
CA ALA A 98 -9.34 -3.28 -10.78
C ALA A 98 -8.31 -4.34 -10.33
N ARG A 99 -7.02 -4.11 -10.60
CA ARG A 99 -5.91 -4.95 -10.16
C ARG A 99 -5.55 -4.76 -8.69
N LEU A 100 -5.92 -3.64 -8.05
CA LEU A 100 -5.64 -3.41 -6.63
C LEU A 100 -6.51 -4.30 -5.75
N PRO A 101 -5.99 -4.86 -4.64
CA PRO A 101 -6.82 -5.53 -3.65
C PRO A 101 -7.83 -4.55 -3.04
N SER A 102 -9.12 -4.91 -3.07
CA SER A 102 -10.17 -4.12 -2.43
C SER A 102 -10.08 -4.23 -0.89
N ASN A 103 -10.41 -3.13 -0.22
CA ASN A 103 -10.53 -3.08 1.24
C ASN A 103 -11.85 -3.65 1.77
N THR A 104 -12.80 -3.99 0.90
CA THR A 104 -14.09 -4.59 1.28
C THR A 104 -14.01 -6.11 1.24
N ALA A 105 -13.84 -6.74 2.40
CA ALA A 105 -13.99 -8.18 2.67
C ALA A 105 -13.89 -9.10 1.43
N LEU A 106 -12.73 -9.06 0.76
CA LEU A 106 -12.43 -10.01 -0.30
C LEU A 106 -12.10 -11.38 0.32
N PRO A 107 -12.45 -12.49 -0.34
CA PRO A 107 -11.82 -13.77 -0.07
C PRO A 107 -10.30 -13.60 -0.07
N GLU A 108 -9.63 -14.21 0.91
CA GLU A 108 -8.16 -14.24 1.00
C GLU A 108 -7.52 -14.72 -0.32
N SER A 109 -8.20 -15.64 -1.03
CA SER A 109 -7.79 -16.13 -2.35
C SER A 109 -7.64 -15.03 -3.40
N ASP A 110 -8.47 -14.00 -3.35
CA ASP A 110 -8.45 -12.91 -4.32
C ASP A 110 -7.26 -11.99 -4.05
N VAL A 111 -6.93 -11.78 -2.77
CA VAL A 111 -5.73 -11.06 -2.36
C VAL A 111 -4.49 -11.85 -2.77
N LYS A 112 -4.42 -13.17 -2.49
CA LYS A 112 -3.34 -14.04 -2.96
C LYS A 112 -3.19 -14.00 -4.48
N ALA A 113 -4.29 -14.03 -5.24
CA ALA A 113 -4.26 -13.94 -6.69
C ALA A 113 -3.73 -12.58 -7.19
N ALA A 114 -4.09 -11.48 -6.53
CA ALA A 114 -3.59 -10.15 -6.86
C ALA A 114 -2.07 -10.06 -6.67
N PHE A 115 -1.53 -10.60 -5.58
CA PHE A 115 -0.08 -10.61 -5.33
C PHE A 115 0.66 -11.60 -6.25
N ALA A 116 0.08 -12.77 -6.52
CA ALA A 116 0.65 -13.72 -7.48
C ALA A 116 0.78 -13.11 -8.88
N ARG A 117 -0.20 -12.29 -9.32
CA ARG A 117 -0.12 -11.51 -10.58
C ARG A 117 1.04 -10.50 -10.57
N MET A 118 1.39 -9.95 -9.41
CA MET A 118 2.57 -9.08 -9.27
C MET A 118 3.89 -9.87 -9.27
N GLY A 119 3.83 -11.21 -9.24
CA GLY A 119 5.00 -12.08 -9.09
C GLY A 119 5.49 -12.21 -7.65
N LEU A 120 4.63 -11.94 -6.67
CA LEU A 120 4.93 -11.99 -5.24
C LEU A 120 4.28 -13.22 -4.59
N ASP A 121 4.95 -13.80 -3.61
CA ASP A 121 4.42 -14.95 -2.88
C ASP A 121 3.51 -14.56 -1.70
N ALA A 122 3.00 -15.55 -0.97
CA ALA A 122 2.09 -15.32 0.15
C ALA A 122 2.78 -14.63 1.35
N VAL A 123 4.09 -14.80 1.52
CA VAL A 123 4.87 -14.13 2.57
C VAL A 123 5.13 -12.68 2.20
N ASP A 124 5.47 -12.41 0.94
CA ASP A 124 5.56 -11.04 0.40
C ASP A 124 4.23 -10.30 0.58
N MET A 125 3.11 -10.98 0.28
CA MET A 125 1.76 -10.46 0.51
C MET A 125 1.52 -10.11 1.97
N LEU A 126 1.83 -11.02 2.90
CA LEU A 126 1.66 -10.78 4.34
C LEU A 126 2.45 -9.55 4.81
N VAL A 127 3.71 -9.42 4.39
CA VAL A 127 4.56 -8.28 4.77
C VAL A 127 4.05 -6.97 4.18
N LEU A 128 3.58 -6.99 2.92
CA LEU A 128 3.11 -5.77 2.24
C LEU A 128 1.70 -5.33 2.66
N ILE A 129 0.83 -6.27 3.05
CA ILE A 129 -0.49 -5.94 3.61
C ILE A 129 -0.36 -5.67 5.11
N THR A 130 -0.21 -6.71 5.92
CA THR A 130 -0.23 -6.58 7.39
C THR A 130 0.97 -5.79 7.91
N GLY A 131 2.17 -6.06 7.39
CA GLY A 131 3.38 -5.37 7.86
C GLY A 131 3.37 -3.87 7.57
N SER A 132 2.86 -3.45 6.40
CA SER A 132 2.76 -2.02 6.08
C SER A 132 1.75 -1.27 6.96
N HIS A 133 0.72 -1.98 7.46
CA HIS A 133 -0.23 -1.47 8.42
C HIS A 133 0.35 -1.23 9.83
N SER A 134 1.64 -1.48 10.09
CA SER A 134 2.33 -0.89 11.25
C SER A 134 2.32 0.65 11.21
N LEU A 135 2.19 1.25 10.01
CA LEU A 135 2.09 2.70 9.86
C LEU A 135 0.67 3.15 9.49
N GLY A 136 0.16 4.14 10.23
CA GLY A 136 -1.06 4.85 9.90
C GLY A 136 -2.34 4.22 10.44
N GLY A 137 -3.41 4.38 9.68
CA GLY A 137 -4.76 4.04 10.11
C GLY A 137 -5.83 4.45 9.12
N ALA A 138 -7.05 3.98 9.35
CA ALA A 138 -8.22 4.34 8.57
C ALA A 138 -8.84 5.65 9.06
N HIS A 139 -9.60 6.31 8.18
CA HIS A 139 -10.34 7.53 8.51
C HIS A 139 -11.78 7.37 8.03
N ALA A 140 -12.78 7.61 8.88
CA ALA A 140 -14.18 7.43 8.50
C ALA A 140 -14.60 8.30 7.30
N ALA A 141 -13.95 9.45 7.10
CA ALA A 141 -14.20 10.31 5.94
C ALA A 141 -13.77 9.69 4.60
N ILE A 142 -12.89 8.68 4.62
CA ILE A 142 -12.33 8.00 3.44
C ILE A 142 -12.82 6.55 3.36
N SER A 143 -12.92 5.87 4.49
CA SER A 143 -13.29 4.45 4.57
C SER A 143 -14.37 4.23 5.62
N PRO A 144 -15.59 4.78 5.42
CA PRO A 144 -16.69 4.70 6.39
C PRO A 144 -17.16 3.26 6.65
N ASN A 145 -16.86 2.33 5.73
CA ASN A 145 -17.16 0.91 5.89
C ASN A 145 -16.17 0.19 6.83
N LEU A 146 -15.00 0.77 7.10
CA LEU A 146 -13.98 0.19 7.98
C LEU A 146 -14.02 0.78 9.39
N THR A 147 -14.33 2.08 9.51
CA THR A 147 -14.33 2.76 10.81
C THR A 147 -15.30 3.93 10.86
N SER A 148 -15.77 4.24 12.06
CA SER A 148 -16.53 5.46 12.37
C SER A 148 -15.68 6.54 13.04
N LEU A 149 -14.39 6.26 13.30
CA LEU A 149 -13.48 7.20 13.94
C LEU A 149 -12.89 8.18 12.93
N ALA A 150 -12.61 9.40 13.39
CA ALA A 150 -11.89 10.39 12.58
C ALA A 150 -10.51 9.87 12.13
N PHE A 151 -9.84 9.12 13.02
CA PHE A 151 -8.63 8.37 12.75
C PHE A 151 -8.64 7.11 13.62
N ASP A 152 -8.51 5.94 12.99
CA ASP A 152 -8.49 4.62 13.62
C ASP A 152 -7.15 3.96 13.30
N PRO A 153 -6.18 3.99 14.23
CA PRO A 153 -4.85 3.47 13.97
C PRO A 153 -4.90 1.95 13.85
N PHE A 154 -4.12 1.43 12.90
CA PHE A 154 -4.06 -0.01 12.65
C PHE A 154 -3.45 -0.77 13.83
N ASP A 155 -2.48 -0.18 14.53
CA ASP A 155 -1.94 -0.64 15.81
C ASP A 155 -1.79 0.49 16.85
N ASP A 156 -1.08 0.22 17.94
CA ASP A 156 -0.90 1.17 19.04
C ASP A 156 0.30 2.12 18.83
N THR A 157 1.07 1.92 17.76
CA THR A 157 2.30 2.67 17.42
C THR A 157 2.27 3.20 15.97
N PRO A 158 1.19 3.90 15.51
CA PRO A 158 0.93 4.18 14.09
C PRO A 158 1.93 5.11 13.37
N GLY A 159 2.96 5.57 14.06
CA GLY A 159 4.06 6.38 13.52
C GLY A 159 5.44 5.72 13.60
N VAL A 160 5.51 4.48 14.11
CA VAL A 160 6.73 3.69 14.27
C VAL A 160 6.57 2.43 13.42
N PHE A 161 7.56 2.14 12.57
CA PHE A 161 7.56 0.92 11.77
C PHE A 161 8.18 -0.19 12.62
N ASP A 162 7.34 -1.03 13.21
CA ASP A 162 7.71 -2.11 14.10
C ASP A 162 6.81 -3.36 13.85
N ASN A 163 6.88 -4.34 14.75
CA ASN A 163 6.12 -5.59 14.62
C ASN A 163 4.83 -5.61 15.47
N HIS A 164 4.40 -4.49 16.06
CA HIS A 164 3.20 -4.46 16.92
C HIS A 164 1.93 -4.86 16.17
N ILE A 165 1.81 -4.50 14.89
CA ILE A 165 0.68 -4.92 14.06
C ILE A 165 0.49 -6.44 14.04
N PHE A 166 1.57 -7.22 13.95
CA PHE A 166 1.51 -8.69 13.96
C PHE A 166 1.02 -9.24 15.31
N GLN A 167 1.38 -8.60 16.43
CA GLN A 167 0.84 -8.98 17.74
C GLN A 167 -0.65 -8.63 17.85
N ARG A 168 -1.06 -7.49 17.27
CA ARG A 168 -2.44 -7.03 17.34
C ARG A 168 -3.40 -7.90 16.53
N VAL A 169 -3.02 -8.31 15.32
CA VAL A 169 -3.88 -9.18 14.48
C VAL A 169 -4.15 -10.53 15.14
N LEU A 170 -3.18 -11.07 15.90
CA LEU A 170 -3.36 -12.30 16.70
C LEU A 170 -4.40 -12.17 17.82
N THR A 171 -4.77 -10.95 18.21
CA THR A 171 -5.84 -10.69 19.19
C THR A 171 -7.22 -10.56 18.56
N GLY A 172 -7.32 -10.65 17.23
CA GLY A 172 -8.58 -10.48 16.49
C GLY A 172 -9.05 -9.01 16.39
N LYS A 173 -8.17 -8.04 16.67
CA LYS A 173 -8.50 -6.61 16.67
C LYS A 173 -7.96 -5.90 15.42
N CYS A 174 -8.65 -6.04 14.30
CA CYS A 174 -8.23 -5.46 13.02
C CYS A 174 -9.21 -4.39 12.53
N VAL A 175 -8.68 -3.27 12.05
CA VAL A 175 -9.45 -2.23 11.34
C VAL A 175 -9.74 -2.68 9.91
N VAL A 176 -8.76 -3.30 9.24
CA VAL A 176 -8.97 -3.91 7.92
C VAL A 176 -9.20 -5.42 8.12
N PRO A 177 -10.35 -5.96 7.70
CA PRO A 177 -10.68 -7.37 7.97
C PRO A 177 -9.68 -8.39 7.44
N ILE A 178 -9.01 -8.09 6.32
CA ILE A 178 -8.01 -8.98 5.73
C ILE A 178 -6.83 -9.26 6.67
N ASP A 179 -6.40 -8.29 7.48
CA ASP A 179 -5.25 -8.45 8.38
C ASP A 179 -5.48 -9.60 9.39
N CYS A 180 -6.69 -9.67 9.94
CA CYS A 180 -7.09 -10.73 10.85
C CYS A 180 -7.29 -12.06 10.10
N LYS A 181 -7.75 -12.01 8.84
CA LYS A 181 -7.91 -13.20 8.02
C LYS A 181 -6.57 -13.87 7.71
N LEU A 182 -5.55 -13.07 7.38
CA LEU A 182 -4.18 -13.56 7.18
C LEU A 182 -3.58 -14.15 8.47
N ALA A 183 -4.00 -13.65 9.64
CA ALA A 183 -3.59 -14.23 10.93
C ALA A 183 -4.26 -15.59 11.24
N GLU A 184 -5.32 -15.96 10.53
CA GLU A 184 -5.98 -17.27 10.65
C GLU A 184 -5.45 -18.30 9.63
N ASP A 185 -4.70 -17.85 8.62
CA ASP A 185 -4.16 -18.71 7.57
C ASP A 185 -3.03 -19.61 8.10
N PRO A 186 -3.17 -20.95 8.07
CA PRO A 186 -2.13 -21.87 8.53
C PRO A 186 -0.79 -21.75 7.79
N GLU A 187 -0.79 -21.27 6.55
CA GLU A 187 0.43 -21.02 5.76
C GLU A 187 1.22 -19.83 6.32
N LEU A 188 0.51 -18.79 6.77
CA LEU A 188 1.09 -17.50 7.17
C LEU A 188 1.31 -17.37 8.67
N LEU A 189 0.51 -18.06 9.48
CA LEU A 189 0.57 -18.01 10.93
C LEU A 189 1.99 -18.21 11.51
N PRO A 190 2.84 -19.13 11.00
CA PRO A 190 4.20 -19.27 11.50
C PRO A 190 5.05 -18.01 11.34
N TYR A 191 4.83 -17.20 10.30
CA TYR A 191 5.57 -15.96 10.05
C TYR A 191 5.07 -14.78 10.89
N ILE A 192 3.82 -14.83 11.35
CA ILE A 192 3.21 -13.80 12.22
C ILE A 192 3.66 -13.98 13.68
N GLN A 193 3.94 -15.23 14.07
CA GLN A 193 4.32 -15.60 15.44
C GLN A 193 5.83 -15.48 15.75
N THR A 194 6.66 -15.21 14.74
CA THR A 194 8.12 -15.03 14.88
C THR A 194 8.51 -13.60 15.16
#